data_AF-A0A1M6JZI2-F1
#
_entry.id   AF-A0A1M6JZI2-F1
#
_cell.length_a   1.000
_cell.length_b   1.000
_cell.length_c   1.000
_cell.angle_alpha   90.00
_cell.angle_beta   90.00
_cell.angle_gamma   90.00
#
_symmetry.space_group_name_H-M   'P 1'
#
loop_
_entity.id
_entity.type
_entity.pdbx_description
1 polymer ?
#
loop_
_entity_poly.entity_id
_entity_poly.type
_entity_poly.pdbx_seq_one_letter_code
_entity_poly.pdbx_strand_id
1 'polypeptide(L)'
;MSVNVTIKLYNDKIEGLQNVSKQALEMTVEAVLSDIKTSAVIPKDTGELERSSFVDTSQIENMVVSIIFDTPYSRRLYWHPEYNFRTDKNINAQGKWMQSYIDGDKKDFIKETYAKFLKQLSKGLIK
;
A
#
# COMPACT_ATOMS: atom_id res chain seq x y z
N MET A 1 23.05 -35.03 30.51
CA MET A 1 21.74 -35.43 29.96
C MET A 1 21.53 -34.58 28.71
N SER A 2 21.55 -35.16 27.51
CA SER A 2 21.42 -34.43 26.23
C SER A 2 20.01 -34.65 25.67
N VAL A 3 19.28 -33.57 25.42
CA VAL A 3 17.96 -33.63 24.79
C VAL A 3 18.16 -33.53 23.28
N ASN A 4 17.69 -34.52 22.53
CA ASN A 4 17.61 -34.45 21.07
C ASN A 4 16.24 -33.89 20.68
N VAL A 5 16.25 -32.75 19.97
CA VAL A 5 15.04 -32.15 19.39
C VAL A 5 15.10 -32.31 17.88
N THR A 6 14.10 -32.98 17.30
CA THR A 6 13.98 -33.15 15.85
C THR A 6 12.95 -32.16 15.30
N ILE A 7 13.39 -31.21 14.48
CA ILE A 7 12.53 -30.23 13.81
C ILE A 7 12.19 -30.73 12.41
N LYS A 8 10.90 -30.73 12.04
CA LYS A 8 10.44 -30.99 10.67
C LYS A 8 9.95 -29.69 10.05
N LEU A 9 10.64 -29.22 9.02
CA LEU A 9 10.23 -28.05 8.22
C LEU A 9 9.56 -28.51 6.93
N TYR A 10 8.45 -27.87 6.58
CA TYR A 10 7.73 -28.09 5.33
C TYR A 10 8.08 -26.97 4.35
N ASN A 11 9.23 -27.09 3.70
CA ASN A 11 9.79 -26.01 2.86
C ASN A 11 8.81 -25.56 1.77
N ASP A 12 8.13 -26.49 1.09
CA ASP A 12 7.14 -26.15 0.06
C ASP A 12 5.99 -25.28 0.58
N LYS A 13 5.53 -25.55 1.82
CA LYS A 13 4.47 -24.75 2.46
C LYS A 13 4.98 -23.39 2.88
N ILE A 14 6.23 -23.31 3.33
CA ILE A 14 6.88 -22.05 3.70
C ILE A 14 7.02 -21.16 2.47
N GLU A 15 7.53 -21.71 1.36
CA GLU A 15 7.66 -20.99 0.09
C GLU A 15 6.31 -20.53 -0.45
N GLY A 16 5.29 -21.41 -0.37
CA GLY A 16 3.92 -21.03 -0.71
C GLY A 16 3.39 -19.85 0.12
N LEU A 17 3.64 -19.84 1.43
CA LEU A 17 3.26 -18.73 2.31
C LEU A 17 4.04 -17.45 2.00
N GLN A 18 5.33 -17.54 1.66
CA GLN A 18 6.12 -16.38 1.25
C GLN A 18 5.57 -15.75 -0.03
N ASN A 19 5.24 -16.56 -1.04
CA ASN A 19 4.65 -16.08 -2.29
C ASN A 19 3.26 -15.45 -2.07
N VAL A 20 2.42 -16.09 -1.25
CA VAL A 20 1.12 -15.54 -0.84
C VAL A 20 1.29 -14.20 -0.10
N SER A 21 2.31 -14.07 0.74
CA SER A 21 2.60 -12.85 1.48
C SER A 21 2.99 -11.69 0.57
N LYS A 22 3.81 -11.97 -0.46
CA LYS A 22 4.18 -10.98 -1.50
C LYS A 22 2.97 -10.53 -2.31
N GLN A 23 2.16 -11.49 -2.80
CA GLN A 23 0.93 -11.19 -3.54
C GLN A 23 -0.06 -10.38 -2.71
N ALA A 24 -0.25 -10.74 -1.43
CA ALA A 24 -1.11 -9.98 -0.52
C ALA A 24 -0.60 -8.55 -0.32
N LEU A 25 0.72 -8.35 -0.25
CA LEU A 25 1.32 -7.03 -0.12
C LEU A 25 1.06 -6.18 -1.37
N GLU A 26 1.33 -6.71 -2.56
CA GLU A 26 1.07 -6.03 -3.83
C GLU A 26 -0.40 -5.61 -3.97
N MET A 27 -1.33 -6.54 -3.73
CA MET A 27 -2.77 -6.24 -3.76
C MET A 27 -3.18 -5.19 -2.73
N THR A 28 -2.54 -5.19 -1.56
CA THR A 28 -2.80 -4.18 -0.51
C THR A 28 -2.40 -2.80 -0.97
N VAL A 29 -1.21 -2.65 -1.55
CA VAL A 29 -0.73 -1.33 -2.00
C VAL A 29 -1.55 -0.82 -3.19
N GLU A 30 -1.99 -1.69 -4.10
CA GLU A 30 -2.94 -1.34 -5.16
C GLU A 30 -4.28 -0.87 -4.59
N ALA A 31 -4.80 -1.54 -3.57
CA ALA A 31 -6.03 -1.12 -2.89
C ALA A 31 -5.87 0.25 -2.20
N VAL A 32 -4.70 0.52 -1.60
CA VAL A 32 -4.37 1.83 -1.02
C VAL A 32 -4.33 2.90 -2.11
N LEU A 33 -3.64 2.66 -3.23
CA LEU A 33 -3.59 3.60 -4.35
C LEU A 33 -4.99 3.91 -4.91
N SER A 34 -5.82 2.87 -5.07
CA SER A 34 -7.21 3.02 -5.49
C SER A 34 -8.02 3.86 -4.49
N ASP A 35 -7.90 3.59 -3.20
CA ASP A 35 -8.59 4.32 -2.14
C ASP A 35 -8.14 5.80 -2.05
N ILE A 36 -6.87 6.10 -2.30
CA ILE A 36 -6.37 7.49 -2.39
C ILE A 36 -7.07 8.22 -3.55
N LYS A 37 -7.19 7.58 -4.71
CA LYS A 37 -7.85 8.15 -5.90
C LYS A 37 -9.34 8.39 -5.64
N THR A 38 -10.05 7.41 -5.08
CA THR A 38 -11.49 7.51 -4.81
C THR A 38 -11.83 8.46 -3.68
N SER A 39 -10.91 8.66 -2.72
CA SER A 39 -11.06 9.65 -1.65
C SER A 39 -10.99 11.10 -2.14
N ALA A 40 -10.62 11.31 -3.42
CA ALA A 40 -10.53 12.61 -4.05
C ALA A 40 -9.62 13.59 -3.28
N VAL A 41 -8.51 13.08 -2.73
CA VAL A 41 -7.55 13.87 -1.91
C VAL A 41 -6.36 14.41 -2.71
N ILE A 42 -6.11 13.87 -3.91
CA ILE A 42 -4.99 14.28 -4.77
C ILE A 42 -5.32 15.63 -5.43
N PRO A 43 -4.45 16.65 -5.35
CA PRO A 43 -4.62 17.90 -6.09
C PRO A 43 -4.76 17.68 -7.59
N LYS A 44 -5.77 18.32 -8.22
CA LYS A 44 -6.14 18.02 -9.61
C LYS A 44 -6.39 19.28 -10.43
N ASP A 45 -5.56 19.48 -11.45
CA ASP A 45 -5.85 20.40 -12.55
C ASP A 45 -6.06 19.62 -13.86
N THR A 46 -5.02 19.24 -14.57
CA THR A 46 -5.12 18.41 -15.80
C THR A 46 -5.37 16.91 -15.52
N GLY A 47 -5.21 16.50 -14.25
CA GLY A 47 -5.26 15.09 -13.83
C GLY A 47 -3.93 14.35 -13.93
N GLU A 48 -2.85 15.00 -14.37
CA GLU A 48 -1.57 14.31 -14.62
C GLU A 48 -0.93 13.74 -13.36
N LEU A 49 -1.05 14.43 -12.22
CA LEU A 49 -0.55 13.92 -10.94
C LEU A 49 -1.15 12.55 -10.60
N GLU A 50 -2.46 12.42 -10.74
CA GLU A 50 -3.19 11.18 -10.46
C GLU A 50 -2.88 10.09 -11.50
N ARG A 51 -2.75 10.45 -12.79
CA ARG A 51 -2.41 9.50 -13.87
C ARG A 51 -0.99 8.96 -13.75
N SER A 52 -0.04 9.78 -13.33
CA SER A 52 1.36 9.39 -13.12
C SER A 52 1.57 8.46 -11.91
N SER A 53 0.50 8.15 -11.17
CA SER A 53 0.60 7.37 -9.95
C SER A 53 0.49 5.87 -10.19
N PHE A 54 1.45 5.11 -9.68
CA PHE A 54 1.54 3.66 -9.83
C PHE A 54 2.19 3.00 -8.60
N VAL A 55 2.01 1.69 -8.48
CA VAL A 55 2.67 0.87 -7.49
C VAL A 55 3.98 0.33 -8.06
N ASP A 56 5.09 0.59 -7.37
CA ASP A 56 6.40 0.01 -7.68
C ASP A 56 6.67 -1.21 -6.80
N THR A 57 6.72 -2.37 -7.45
CA THR A 57 6.99 -3.68 -6.85
C THR A 57 8.43 -4.16 -7.07
N SER A 58 9.33 -3.30 -7.56
CA SER A 58 10.73 -3.66 -7.85
C SER A 58 11.48 -4.28 -6.66
N GLN A 59 11.08 -3.97 -5.43
CA GLN A 59 11.68 -4.44 -4.18
C GLN A 59 10.79 -5.43 -3.40
N ILE A 60 9.79 -6.04 -4.06
CA ILE A 60 8.82 -6.94 -3.41
C ILE A 60 9.48 -8.17 -2.78
N GLU A 61 10.62 -8.61 -3.31
CA GLU A 61 11.43 -9.68 -2.74
C GLU A 61 11.93 -9.36 -1.32
N ASN A 62 12.15 -8.08 -1.03
CA ASN A 62 12.50 -7.57 0.30
C ASN A 62 11.26 -7.18 1.12
N MET A 63 10.05 -7.51 0.66
CA MET A 63 8.77 -7.07 1.24
C MET A 63 8.64 -5.54 1.31
N VAL A 64 9.24 -4.84 0.36
CA VAL A 64 9.14 -3.38 0.22
C VAL A 64 8.44 -3.05 -1.09
N VAL A 65 7.37 -2.25 -1.01
CA VAL A 65 6.59 -1.79 -2.15
C VAL A 65 6.33 -0.29 -1.97
N SER A 66 6.36 0.47 -3.05
CA SER A 66 6.21 1.93 -3.02
C SER A 66 5.03 2.40 -3.85
N ILE A 67 4.38 3.48 -3.42
CA ILE A 67 3.44 4.23 -4.26
C ILE A 67 4.20 5.44 -4.80
N ILE A 68 4.31 5.53 -6.12
CA ILE A 68 5.04 6.58 -6.81
C ILE A 68 4.05 7.56 -7.43
N PHE A 69 4.38 8.85 -7.40
CA PHE A 69 3.69 9.90 -8.13
C PHE A 69 4.71 10.60 -9.03
N ASP A 70 4.83 10.13 -10.28
CA ASP A 70 5.92 10.51 -11.19
C ASP A 70 5.65 11.84 -11.92
N THR A 71 5.61 12.93 -11.15
CA THR A 71 5.64 14.28 -11.70
C THR A 71 6.68 15.15 -11.00
N PRO A 72 7.33 16.09 -11.70
CA PRO A 72 8.34 16.98 -11.10
C PRO A 72 7.82 17.79 -9.92
N TYR A 73 6.51 18.06 -9.88
CA TYR A 73 5.88 18.90 -8.86
C TYR A 73 5.20 18.11 -7.73
N SER A 74 5.14 16.78 -7.78
CA SER A 74 4.49 15.93 -6.76
C SER A 74 4.98 16.25 -5.36
N ARG A 75 6.31 16.29 -5.18
CA ARG A 75 6.96 16.56 -3.89
C ARG A 75 6.59 17.94 -3.33
N ARG A 76 6.54 18.96 -4.19
CA ARG A 76 6.16 20.32 -3.81
C ARG A 76 4.70 20.38 -3.37
N LEU A 77 3.79 19.72 -4.08
CA LEU A 77 2.37 19.74 -3.67
C LEU A 77 2.14 18.91 -2.40
N TYR A 78 2.86 17.80 -2.24
CA TYR A 78 2.70 16.93 -1.08
C TYR A 78 3.14 17.61 0.23
N TRP A 79 4.31 18.27 0.25
CA TRP A 79 4.87 18.82 1.49
C TRP A 79 4.37 20.22 1.87
N HIS A 80 3.50 20.83 1.06
CA HIS A 80 2.97 22.17 1.28
C HIS A 80 1.44 22.15 1.50
N PRO A 81 0.95 21.65 2.64
CA PRO A 81 -0.48 21.59 2.96
C PRO A 81 -1.13 22.99 3.13
N GLU A 82 -0.33 24.05 3.30
CA GLU A 82 -0.79 25.43 3.42
C GLU A 82 -1.31 26.04 2.11
N TYR A 83 -1.10 25.38 0.97
CA TYR A 83 -1.59 25.86 -0.32
C TYR A 83 -3.11 25.80 -0.41
N ASN A 84 -3.69 26.79 -1.11
CA ASN A 84 -5.11 26.79 -1.44
C ASN A 84 -5.36 25.90 -2.67
N PHE A 85 -5.59 24.61 -2.43
CA PHE A 85 -5.85 23.65 -3.49
C PHE A 85 -7.22 23.87 -4.13
N ARG A 86 -7.28 23.71 -5.45
CA ARG A 86 -8.54 23.69 -6.17
C ARG A 86 -9.35 22.43 -5.82
N THR A 87 -10.61 22.62 -5.48
CA THR A 87 -11.54 21.55 -5.06
C THR A 87 -12.67 21.30 -6.06
N ASP A 88 -12.63 21.93 -7.23
CA ASP A 88 -13.65 21.79 -8.28
C ASP A 88 -13.71 20.39 -8.88
N LYS A 89 -12.58 19.66 -8.89
CA LYS A 89 -12.48 18.29 -9.43
C LYS A 89 -12.39 17.25 -8.33
N ASN A 90 -11.53 17.50 -7.34
CA ASN A 90 -11.31 16.62 -6.21
C ASN A 90 -11.68 17.42 -4.94
N ILE A 91 -12.85 17.13 -4.37
CA ILE A 91 -13.44 17.94 -3.29
C ILE A 91 -12.58 17.97 -2.03
N ASN A 92 -11.79 16.92 -1.80
CA ASN A 92 -10.91 16.77 -0.64
C ASN A 92 -9.44 17.05 -0.98
N ALA A 93 -9.16 17.75 -2.09
CA ALA A 93 -7.80 18.03 -2.53
C ALA A 93 -6.99 18.73 -1.43
N GLN A 94 -5.86 18.13 -1.07
CA GLN A 94 -5.01 18.59 0.03
C GLN A 94 -3.55 18.23 -0.20
N GLY A 95 -2.65 18.88 0.54
CA GLY A 95 -1.28 18.42 0.70
C GLY A 95 -1.25 17.18 1.60
N LYS A 96 -0.09 16.51 1.67
CA LYS A 96 0.13 15.31 2.49
C LYS A 96 -0.97 14.25 2.33
N TRP A 97 -1.47 14.03 1.11
CA TRP A 97 -2.62 13.16 0.84
C TRP A 97 -2.43 11.67 1.21
N MET A 98 -1.22 11.26 1.60
CA MET A 98 -0.92 9.92 2.13
C MET A 98 -0.99 9.84 3.66
N GLN A 99 -1.03 10.99 4.35
CA GLN A 99 -0.87 11.07 5.81
C GLN A 99 -1.97 10.31 6.55
N SER A 100 -3.19 10.27 6.00
CA SER A 100 -4.30 9.51 6.56
C SER A 100 -4.00 8.02 6.77
N TYR A 101 -3.12 7.43 5.96
CA TYR A 101 -2.71 6.02 6.06
C TYR A 101 -1.51 5.80 6.99
N ILE A 102 -0.85 6.88 7.42
CA ILE A 102 0.32 6.81 8.31
C ILE A 102 -0.14 6.96 9.76
N ASP A 103 -0.83 8.05 10.08
CA ASP A 103 -1.24 8.38 11.45
C ASP A 103 -2.67 8.95 11.56
N GLY A 104 -3.40 9.06 10.45
CA GLY A 104 -4.80 9.49 10.45
C GLY A 104 -5.80 8.34 10.58
N ASP A 105 -7.04 8.62 10.16
CA ASP A 105 -8.18 7.71 10.32
C ASP A 105 -8.05 6.39 9.55
N LYS A 106 -7.17 6.34 8.54
CA LYS A 106 -6.93 5.15 7.70
C LYS A 106 -5.65 4.40 8.08
N LYS A 107 -5.03 4.68 9.24
CA LYS A 107 -3.81 3.99 9.69
C LYS A 107 -3.93 2.47 9.78
N ASP A 108 -5.13 1.96 10.04
CA ASP A 108 -5.39 0.52 10.16
C ASP A 108 -5.79 -0.12 8.83
N PHE A 109 -6.13 0.69 7.81
CA PHE A 109 -6.55 0.22 6.48
C PHE A 109 -5.54 -0.73 5.85
N ILE A 110 -4.24 -0.40 5.92
CA ILE A 110 -3.16 -1.21 5.35
C ILE A 110 -3.11 -2.58 6.03
N LYS A 111 -3.15 -2.60 7.37
CA LYS A 111 -3.05 -3.84 8.15
C LYS A 111 -4.25 -4.74 7.93
N GLU A 112 -5.45 -4.17 7.96
CA GLU A 112 -6.70 -4.90 7.77
C GLU A 112 -6.81 -5.46 6.34
N THR A 113 -6.47 -4.64 5.34
CA THR A 113 -6.49 -5.05 3.93
C THR A 113 -5.47 -6.15 3.66
N TYR A 114 -4.26 -6.02 4.21
CA TYR A 114 -3.24 -7.06 4.11
C TYR A 114 -3.69 -8.36 4.75
N ALA A 115 -4.20 -8.32 5.99
CA ALA A 115 -4.70 -9.50 6.68
C ALA A 115 -5.83 -10.19 5.89
N LYS A 116 -6.73 -9.41 5.30
CA LYS A 116 -7.81 -9.91 4.46
C LYS A 116 -7.28 -10.63 3.21
N PHE A 117 -6.38 -10.01 2.46
CA PHE A 117 -5.79 -10.63 1.26
C PHE A 117 -4.92 -11.83 1.60
N LEU A 118 -4.13 -11.76 2.66
CA LEU A 118 -3.33 -12.88 3.13
C LEU A 118 -4.22 -14.09 3.47
N LYS A 119 -5.30 -13.87 4.22
CA LYS A 119 -6.27 -14.93 4.55
C LYS A 119 -6.92 -15.50 3.29
N GLN A 120 -7.38 -14.64 2.37
CA GLN A 120 -8.01 -15.05 1.12
C GLN A 120 -7.08 -15.89 0.24
N LEU A 121 -5.83 -15.46 0.07
CA LEU A 121 -4.84 -16.11 -0.78
C LEU A 121 -4.24 -17.38 -0.15
N SER A 122 -4.19 -17.44 1.18
CA SER A 122 -3.65 -18.60 1.92
C SER A 122 -4.52 -19.86 1.80
N LYS A 123 -5.74 -19.77 1.23
CA LYS A 123 -6.66 -20.90 1.00
C LYS A 123 -6.84 -21.82 2.23
N GLY A 124 -6.88 -21.23 3.43
CA GLY A 124 -7.07 -21.94 4.69
C GLY A 124 -5.80 -22.44 5.38
N LEU A 125 -4.60 -22.11 4.86
CA LEU A 125 -3.35 -22.27 5.59
C LEU A 125 -3.27 -21.34 6.79
N ILE A 126 -3.88 -20.16 6.69
CA ILE A 126 -4.04 -19.19 7.78
C ILE A 126 -5.52 -19.18 8.16
N LYS A 127 -5.81 -19.54 9.42
CA LYS A 127 -7.18 -19.62 9.96
C LYS A 127 -7.64 -18.27 10.51
#